data_AF-A0A6M5YHL1-F1
#
_entry.id   AF-A0A6M5YHL1-F1
#
_cell.length_a   1.000
_cell.length_b   1.000
_cell.length_c   1.000
_cell.angle_alpha   90.00
_cell.angle_beta   90.00
_cell.angle_gamma   90.00
#
_symmetry.space_group_name_H-M   'P 1'
#
loop_
_entity.id
_entity.type
_entity.pdbx_description
1 polymer ?
#
loop_
_entity_poly.entity_id
_entity_poly.type
_entity_poly.pdbx_seq_one_letter_code
_entity_poly.pdbx_strand_id
1 'polypeptide(L)'
;MSNPAGAAGVSASHALSPNNSYAFSGASNTAARAWSTTVQPAAVTASVAVDVNSLIPAQLFVNGANLDTATPTYDAVVITRGVQASLVQVINGQTTTLAAVTSSDYVSGKWVDVELTAQGTSLAASIYRTDTKQWLTSTGTWASTPAFAFTVSNATSLAAGVAGIGRAASYYGTINFDNFTAGAVGTVGPAVTVTSDANASTVSGAVTFQAAVTGTAGPVAFLLNGQVQTTSAAPSASWTLNSAQLANGTYTLTVLAGGADGTVGTGTYTFTVANVPPPPTTTAPQQTISANPVSAVSYSLPPAADTLFGPNGPSYLDVHQGQSGDCWLIAALAEVAAQDPQAIRNMFTYDGTTTENGTVVGVYTVRFFNSSNVAEYVTIDTLLPAGGSYYDQPVNGVLWVALAEKAYAVANGLGYVTSGVTNTNSYDALYSGTASWAIQAVTGKPASNDFTDPAKVAAAVQAGGFVVLATDSPPDSHVLANHAYSVVGYDASTGLFELMNPWGGTTSSNLSPQNGQIYGLFTATASFLSANFSVESIGTR
;
A
#
# COMPACT_ATOMS: atom_id res chain seq x y z
N MET A 1 -24.80 -29.96 27.30
CA MET A 1 -25.71 -28.86 26.94
C MET A 1 -27.03 -29.04 27.70
N SER A 2 -27.70 -27.97 28.10
CA SER A 2 -29.10 -28.04 28.57
C SER A 2 -30.03 -28.21 27.36
N ASN A 3 -31.07 -29.05 27.46
CA ASN A 3 -32.05 -29.30 26.39
C ASN A 3 -33.46 -29.62 26.96
N PRO A 4 -34.23 -28.61 27.39
CA PRO A 4 -35.50 -28.81 28.08
C PRO A 4 -36.62 -29.37 27.18
N ALA A 5 -36.56 -29.17 25.86
CA ALA A 5 -37.59 -29.65 24.92
C ALA A 5 -37.50 -31.15 24.61
N GLY A 6 -36.43 -31.85 25.03
CA GLY A 6 -36.25 -33.30 24.83
C GLY A 6 -36.09 -33.76 23.36
N ALA A 7 -36.16 -32.84 22.39
CA ALA A 7 -36.09 -33.12 20.95
C ALA A 7 -34.65 -33.24 20.40
N ALA A 8 -33.65 -33.30 21.29
CA ALA A 8 -32.24 -33.32 20.92
C ALA A 8 -31.45 -34.32 21.77
N GLY A 9 -30.46 -34.96 21.16
CA GLY A 9 -29.65 -35.96 21.83
C GLY A 9 -28.42 -36.37 21.03
N VAL A 10 -27.57 -37.17 21.68
CA VAL A 10 -26.39 -37.75 21.06
C VAL A 10 -26.82 -38.77 20.01
N SER A 11 -26.23 -38.71 18.82
CA SER A 11 -26.52 -39.60 17.70
C SER A 11 -25.24 -40.25 17.18
N ALA A 12 -25.27 -41.57 17.03
CA ALA A 12 -24.22 -42.29 16.32
C ALA A 12 -24.45 -42.30 14.79
N SER A 13 -25.62 -41.86 14.32
CA SER A 13 -25.91 -41.75 12.89
C SER A 13 -25.40 -40.40 12.38
N HIS A 14 -24.49 -40.45 11.42
CA HIS A 14 -23.96 -39.27 10.71
C HIS A 14 -23.22 -38.29 11.65
N ALA A 15 -21.97 -38.64 11.98
CA ALA A 15 -21.05 -37.84 12.79
C ALA A 15 -19.84 -37.41 11.98
N LEU A 16 -19.32 -36.21 12.26
CA LEU A 16 -18.05 -35.74 11.71
C LEU A 16 -16.89 -36.24 12.57
N SER A 17 -17.07 -36.21 13.89
CA SER A 17 -16.18 -36.82 14.86
C SER A 17 -16.34 -38.35 14.88
N PRO A 18 -15.33 -39.11 15.35
CA PRO A 18 -15.32 -40.57 15.22
C PRO A 18 -16.46 -41.31 15.94
N ASN A 19 -17.14 -40.69 16.90
CA ASN A 19 -18.06 -41.39 17.80
C ASN A 19 -19.51 -40.95 17.65
N ASN A 20 -19.83 -39.67 17.82
CA ASN A 20 -21.22 -39.21 17.84
C ASN A 20 -21.34 -37.75 17.40
N SER A 21 -22.47 -37.40 16.77
CA SER A 21 -22.96 -36.04 16.59
C SER A 21 -24.04 -35.71 17.62
N TYR A 22 -24.50 -34.45 17.62
CA TYR A 22 -25.66 -33.99 18.34
C TYR A 22 -26.80 -33.71 17.37
N ALA A 23 -27.91 -34.42 17.50
CA ALA A 23 -29.01 -34.39 16.55
C ALA A 23 -30.26 -33.78 17.16
N PHE A 24 -30.97 -32.97 16.37
CA PHE A 24 -32.33 -32.52 16.68
C PHE A 24 -33.31 -33.19 15.73
N SER A 25 -34.29 -33.91 16.27
CA SER A 25 -35.32 -34.62 15.50
C SER A 25 -36.71 -34.15 15.89
N GLY A 26 -37.58 -33.89 14.92
CA GLY A 26 -38.93 -33.43 15.20
C GLY A 26 -39.82 -33.28 13.97
N ALA A 27 -41.06 -32.87 14.22
CA ALA A 27 -42.03 -32.51 13.19
C ALA A 27 -41.75 -31.10 12.64
N SER A 28 -42.52 -30.70 11.62
CA SER A 28 -42.38 -29.37 10.98
C SER A 28 -42.67 -28.20 11.92
N ASN A 29 -43.42 -28.41 13.00
CA ASN A 29 -43.69 -27.40 14.03
C ASN A 29 -42.72 -27.45 15.22
N THR A 30 -41.75 -28.38 15.23
CA THR A 30 -40.81 -28.54 16.34
C THR A 30 -39.68 -27.53 16.23
N ALA A 31 -39.64 -26.56 17.15
CA ALA A 31 -38.48 -25.73 17.43
C ALA A 31 -37.79 -26.24 18.71
N ALA A 32 -36.47 -26.36 18.70
CA ALA A 32 -35.70 -26.87 19.84
C ALA A 32 -34.30 -26.25 19.87
N ARG A 33 -33.75 -26.09 21.07
CA ARG A 33 -32.41 -25.52 21.29
C ARG A 33 -31.67 -26.31 22.36
N ALA A 34 -30.35 -26.34 22.24
CA ALA A 34 -29.47 -26.82 23.28
C ALA A 34 -28.31 -25.83 23.46
N TRP A 35 -27.90 -25.57 24.70
CA TRP A 35 -26.88 -24.56 24.99
C TRP A 35 -25.89 -25.00 26.06
N SER A 36 -24.73 -24.32 26.08
CA SER A 36 -23.76 -24.45 27.16
C SER A 36 -24.36 -23.99 28.48
N THR A 37 -24.10 -24.73 29.56
CA THR A 37 -24.49 -24.31 30.93
C THR A 37 -23.61 -23.18 31.46
N THR A 38 -22.49 -22.90 30.80
CA THR A 38 -21.58 -21.82 31.14
C THR A 38 -22.04 -20.53 30.47
N VAL A 39 -22.29 -19.50 31.28
CA VAL A 39 -22.55 -18.14 30.78
C VAL A 39 -21.27 -17.59 30.16
N GLN A 40 -21.38 -17.11 28.94
CA GLN A 40 -20.32 -16.44 28.20
C GLN A 40 -20.42 -14.92 28.40
N PRO A 41 -19.30 -14.19 28.32
CA PRO A 41 -19.32 -12.73 28.29
C PRO A 41 -20.10 -12.20 27.06
N ALA A 42 -20.48 -10.91 27.08
CA ALA A 42 -21.15 -10.29 25.93
C ALA A 42 -20.28 -10.27 24.66
N ALA A 43 -18.95 -10.23 24.82
CA ALA A 43 -17.98 -10.44 23.75
C ALA A 43 -17.65 -11.93 23.66
N VAL A 44 -18.29 -12.65 22.74
CA VAL A 44 -18.27 -14.12 22.66
C VAL A 44 -18.11 -14.59 21.22
N THR A 45 -17.40 -15.70 21.05
CA THR A 45 -17.31 -16.46 19.81
C THR A 45 -17.83 -17.88 20.06
N ALA A 46 -18.61 -18.41 19.12
CA ALA A 46 -19.01 -19.81 19.11
C ALA A 46 -18.82 -20.41 17.71
N SER A 47 -18.53 -21.70 17.63
CA SER A 47 -18.42 -22.44 16.38
C SER A 47 -19.11 -23.81 16.48
N VAL A 48 -19.56 -24.34 15.34
CA VAL A 48 -20.13 -25.69 15.23
C VAL A 48 -20.04 -26.21 13.79
N ALA A 49 -19.82 -27.51 13.64
CA ALA A 49 -20.01 -28.21 12.37
C ALA A 49 -21.50 -28.52 12.16
N VAL A 50 -22.04 -28.17 10.99
CA VAL A 50 -23.44 -28.44 10.60
C VAL A 50 -23.48 -29.34 9.39
N ASP A 51 -24.26 -30.43 9.47
CA ASP A 51 -24.56 -31.29 8.33
C ASP A 51 -25.66 -30.66 7.46
N VAL A 52 -25.26 -30.00 6.36
CA VAL A 52 -26.18 -29.26 5.48
C VAL A 52 -26.88 -30.18 4.46
N ASN A 53 -27.57 -31.21 4.95
CA ASN A 53 -28.35 -32.14 4.12
C ASN A 53 -29.87 -31.89 4.18
N SER A 54 -30.32 -30.99 5.04
CA SER A 54 -31.73 -30.72 5.30
C SER A 54 -32.13 -29.27 5.02
N LEU A 55 -33.40 -29.07 4.64
CA LEU A 55 -34.01 -27.73 4.57
C LEU A 55 -34.45 -27.21 5.95
N ILE A 56 -34.32 -28.01 6.99
CA ILE A 56 -34.51 -27.59 8.38
C ILE A 56 -33.49 -26.48 8.69
N PRO A 57 -33.91 -25.28 9.12
CA PRO A 57 -32.97 -24.23 9.50
C PRO A 57 -32.22 -24.61 10.78
N ALA A 58 -30.93 -24.87 10.60
CA ALA A 58 -29.97 -25.07 11.67
C ALA A 58 -29.56 -23.71 12.23
N GLN A 59 -29.39 -23.61 13.55
CA GLN A 59 -29.04 -22.37 14.22
C GLN A 59 -27.76 -22.57 15.05
N LEU A 60 -26.81 -21.66 14.92
CA LEU A 60 -25.76 -21.42 15.91
C LEU A 60 -26.05 -20.06 16.54
N PHE A 61 -26.11 -19.97 17.87
CA PHE A 61 -26.44 -18.72 18.56
C PHE A 61 -25.50 -18.38 19.71
N VAL A 62 -25.40 -17.08 19.99
CA VAL A 62 -24.65 -16.49 21.10
C VAL A 62 -25.50 -15.46 21.86
N ASN A 63 -25.05 -15.02 23.04
CA ASN A 63 -25.75 -14.06 23.89
C ASN A 63 -27.19 -14.46 24.23
N GLY A 64 -27.42 -15.77 24.39
CA GLY A 64 -28.72 -16.35 24.65
C GLY A 64 -29.26 -16.05 26.04
N ALA A 65 -30.50 -15.55 26.08
CA ALA A 65 -31.29 -15.35 27.29
C ALA A 65 -32.75 -15.80 27.06
N ASN A 66 -33.41 -16.26 28.12
CA ASN A 66 -34.82 -16.71 28.09
C ASN A 66 -35.11 -17.76 27.00
N LEU A 67 -34.15 -18.65 26.72
CA LEU A 67 -34.16 -19.52 25.54
C LEU A 67 -35.29 -20.56 25.51
N ASP A 68 -35.83 -20.91 26.68
CA ASP A 68 -36.92 -21.87 26.88
C ASP A 68 -38.28 -21.18 27.15
N THR A 69 -38.43 -19.94 26.70
CA THR A 69 -39.68 -19.18 26.85
C THR A 69 -40.20 -18.74 25.48
N ALA A 70 -41.37 -18.10 25.46
CA ALA A 70 -41.92 -17.47 24.27
C ALA A 70 -41.16 -16.20 23.84
N THR A 71 -40.29 -15.66 24.69
CA THR A 71 -39.60 -14.38 24.48
C THR A 71 -38.07 -14.52 24.57
N PRO A 72 -37.44 -15.41 23.77
CA PRO A 72 -36.00 -15.58 23.80
C PRO A 72 -35.29 -14.38 23.16
N THR A 73 -34.05 -14.14 23.59
CA THR A 73 -33.17 -13.12 23.00
C THR A 73 -31.81 -13.73 22.71
N TYR A 74 -31.29 -13.59 21.48
CA TYR A 74 -29.99 -14.10 21.04
C TYR A 74 -29.62 -13.56 19.65
N ASP A 75 -28.34 -13.59 19.30
CA ASP A 75 -27.86 -13.45 17.92
C ASP A 75 -27.59 -14.85 17.35
N ALA A 76 -27.93 -15.09 16.07
CA ALA A 76 -27.74 -16.39 15.45
C ALA A 76 -27.36 -16.34 13.98
N VAL A 77 -26.52 -17.30 13.57
CA VAL A 77 -26.43 -17.72 12.17
C VAL A 77 -27.45 -18.83 11.95
N VAL A 78 -28.29 -18.67 10.94
CA VAL A 78 -29.26 -19.67 10.49
C VAL A 78 -28.81 -20.19 9.13
N ILE A 79 -28.74 -21.50 8.96
CA ILE A 79 -28.26 -22.12 7.71
C ILE A 79 -29.14 -23.31 7.32
N THR A 80 -29.35 -23.49 6.01
CA THR A 80 -30.05 -24.63 5.43
C THR A 80 -29.21 -25.29 4.32
N ARG A 81 -29.64 -26.45 3.84
CA ARG A 81 -29.09 -27.12 2.64
C ARG A 81 -29.01 -26.15 1.45
N GLY A 82 -27.93 -26.30 0.68
CA GLY A 82 -27.53 -25.35 -0.35
C GLY A 82 -26.69 -24.19 0.21
N VAL A 83 -26.44 -24.15 1.53
CA VAL A 83 -25.77 -23.04 2.23
C VAL A 83 -26.47 -21.71 1.90
N GLN A 84 -27.79 -21.72 2.12
CA GLN A 84 -28.57 -20.48 2.25
C GLN A 84 -28.49 -20.09 3.72
N ALA A 85 -27.77 -19.00 4.00
CA ALA A 85 -27.46 -18.57 5.34
C ALA A 85 -27.99 -17.16 5.60
N SER A 86 -28.38 -16.90 6.85
CA SER A 86 -28.71 -15.57 7.33
C SER A 86 -28.13 -15.33 8.72
N LEU A 87 -27.72 -14.09 8.96
CA LEU A 87 -27.42 -13.59 10.29
C LEU A 87 -28.68 -12.90 10.82
N VAL A 88 -29.18 -13.37 11.95
CA VAL A 88 -30.42 -12.87 12.56
C VAL A 88 -30.17 -12.43 14.00
N GLN A 89 -30.95 -11.46 14.44
CA GLN A 89 -31.05 -11.05 15.83
C GLN A 89 -32.48 -11.32 16.31
N VAL A 90 -32.61 -12.06 17.40
CA VAL A 90 -33.90 -12.35 18.05
C VAL A 90 -33.96 -11.55 19.34
N ILE A 91 -34.98 -10.70 19.49
CA ILE A 91 -35.21 -9.92 20.71
C ILE A 91 -36.64 -10.15 21.16
N ASN A 92 -36.82 -10.65 22.38
CA ASN A 92 -38.12 -10.96 22.96
C ASN A 92 -38.99 -11.85 22.05
N GLY A 93 -38.37 -12.82 21.39
CA GLY A 93 -39.01 -13.75 20.45
C GLY A 93 -39.22 -13.22 19.04
N GLN A 94 -38.97 -11.94 18.78
CA GLN A 94 -39.08 -11.35 17.44
C GLN A 94 -37.76 -11.45 16.69
N THR A 95 -37.80 -12.02 15.49
CA THR A 95 -36.62 -12.25 14.66
C THR A 95 -36.47 -11.14 13.62
N THR A 96 -35.29 -10.52 13.59
CA THR A 96 -34.87 -9.56 12.56
C THR A 96 -33.72 -10.17 11.78
N THR A 97 -33.83 -10.23 10.45
CA THR A 97 -32.69 -10.63 9.60
C THR A 97 -31.80 -9.41 9.36
N LEU A 98 -30.53 -9.54 9.72
CA LEU A 98 -29.53 -8.47 9.58
C LEU A 98 -28.78 -8.57 8.26
N ALA A 99 -28.48 -9.80 7.82
CA ALA A 99 -27.84 -10.09 6.55
C ALA A 99 -28.21 -11.49 6.06
N ALA A 100 -28.10 -11.72 4.76
CA ALA A 100 -28.29 -13.03 4.14
C ALA A 100 -27.33 -13.23 2.97
N VAL A 101 -26.88 -14.47 2.76
CA VAL A 101 -26.04 -14.87 1.64
C VAL A 101 -26.45 -16.27 1.19
N THR A 102 -26.39 -16.48 -0.12
CA THR A 102 -26.61 -17.79 -0.72
C THR A 102 -25.34 -18.22 -1.41
N SER A 103 -24.87 -19.44 -1.10
CA SER A 103 -23.74 -20.03 -1.80
C SER A 103 -24.03 -20.16 -3.30
N SER A 104 -23.04 -19.78 -4.11
CA SER A 104 -23.02 -19.98 -5.57
C SER A 104 -23.02 -21.46 -5.95
N ASP A 105 -22.40 -22.29 -5.12
CA ASP A 105 -22.45 -23.75 -5.24
C ASP A 105 -23.64 -24.30 -4.45
N TYR A 106 -24.35 -25.26 -5.03
CA TYR A 106 -25.38 -26.02 -4.30
C TYR A 106 -24.72 -27.09 -3.41
N VAL A 107 -24.43 -26.73 -2.15
CA VAL A 107 -23.78 -27.63 -1.18
C VAL A 107 -24.82 -28.46 -0.43
N SER A 108 -24.75 -29.78 -0.55
CA SER A 108 -25.66 -30.72 0.12
C SER A 108 -24.95 -31.99 0.57
N GLY A 109 -25.34 -32.53 1.73
CA GLY A 109 -24.76 -33.77 2.27
C GLY A 109 -23.29 -33.61 2.65
N LYS A 110 -22.90 -32.41 3.08
CA LYS A 110 -21.55 -32.03 3.48
C LYS A 110 -21.61 -31.38 4.86
N TRP A 111 -20.50 -31.45 5.58
CA TRP A 111 -20.29 -30.71 6.81
C TRP A 111 -19.69 -29.34 6.49
N VAL A 112 -20.32 -28.30 7.02
CA VAL A 112 -19.75 -26.95 7.04
C VAL A 112 -19.53 -26.49 8.47
N ASP A 113 -18.39 -25.91 8.76
CA ASP A 113 -18.16 -25.24 10.03
C ASP A 113 -18.75 -23.83 9.97
N VAL A 114 -19.54 -23.49 10.97
CA VAL A 114 -20.16 -22.18 11.12
C VAL A 114 -19.61 -21.56 12.39
N GLU A 115 -19.17 -20.31 12.30
CA GLU A 115 -18.70 -19.53 13.43
C GLU A 115 -19.47 -18.22 13.52
N LEU A 116 -19.78 -17.80 14.75
CA LEU A 116 -20.41 -16.51 15.04
C LEU A 116 -19.64 -15.83 16.18
N THR A 117 -19.18 -14.61 15.92
CA THR A 117 -18.55 -13.71 16.88
C THR A 117 -19.42 -12.49 17.11
N ALA A 118 -19.71 -12.19 18.38
CA ALA A 118 -20.38 -10.97 18.82
C ALA A 118 -19.43 -10.13 19.68
N GLN A 119 -19.30 -8.85 19.37
CA GLN A 119 -18.49 -7.91 20.15
C GLN A 119 -19.08 -6.49 20.06
N GLY A 120 -19.63 -6.00 21.17
CA GLY A 120 -20.35 -4.73 21.19
C GLY A 120 -21.55 -4.75 20.26
N THR A 121 -21.62 -3.82 19.31
CA THR A 121 -22.66 -3.77 18.26
C THR A 121 -22.25 -4.45 16.96
N SER A 122 -21.10 -5.15 16.95
CA SER A 122 -20.59 -5.84 15.77
C SER A 122 -20.84 -7.34 15.85
N LEU A 123 -21.35 -7.90 14.76
CA LEU A 123 -21.53 -9.32 14.55
C LEU A 123 -20.75 -9.74 13.29
N ALA A 124 -19.95 -10.79 13.41
CA ALA A 124 -19.22 -11.38 12.30
C ALA A 124 -19.39 -12.89 12.28
N ALA A 125 -19.53 -13.48 11.09
CA ALA A 125 -19.71 -14.91 10.96
C ALA A 125 -19.01 -15.47 9.72
N SER A 126 -18.36 -16.61 9.91
CA SER A 126 -17.69 -17.37 8.87
C SER A 126 -18.41 -18.70 8.63
N ILE A 127 -18.38 -19.17 7.38
CA ILE A 127 -18.91 -20.47 6.98
C ILE A 127 -17.84 -21.14 6.15
N TYR A 128 -17.41 -22.32 6.56
CA TYR A 128 -16.25 -23.00 6.00
C TYR A 128 -16.60 -24.40 5.50
N ARG A 129 -16.13 -24.72 4.30
CA ARG A 129 -16.20 -26.07 3.75
C ARG A 129 -15.00 -26.89 4.18
N THR A 130 -15.27 -27.92 4.97
CA THR A 130 -14.25 -28.87 5.44
C THR A 130 -13.61 -29.70 4.33
N ASP A 131 -14.34 -29.94 3.24
CA ASP A 131 -13.92 -30.79 2.13
C ASP A 131 -13.07 -30.05 1.09
N THR A 132 -13.42 -28.81 0.73
CA THR A 132 -12.64 -27.99 -0.21
C THR A 132 -11.68 -27.01 0.45
N LYS A 133 -11.74 -26.87 1.78
CA LYS A 133 -10.91 -25.95 2.57
C LYS A 133 -11.11 -24.49 2.18
N GLN A 134 -12.37 -24.08 2.00
CA GLN A 134 -12.73 -22.74 1.54
C GLN A 134 -13.74 -22.07 2.47
N TRP A 135 -13.62 -20.76 2.62
CA TRP A 135 -14.57 -19.90 3.32
C TRP A 135 -15.56 -19.27 2.34
N LEU A 136 -16.81 -19.19 2.75
CA LEU A 136 -17.84 -18.47 2.01
C LEU A 136 -17.62 -16.96 2.18
N THR A 137 -17.56 -16.23 1.07
CA THR A 137 -17.50 -14.77 1.06
C THR A 137 -18.90 -14.16 1.20
N SER A 138 -18.97 -12.88 1.53
CA SER A 138 -20.23 -12.11 1.57
C SER A 138 -20.97 -12.04 0.23
N THR A 139 -20.30 -12.33 -0.88
CA THR A 139 -20.89 -12.40 -2.23
C THR A 139 -21.42 -13.81 -2.59
N GLY A 140 -21.26 -14.79 -1.71
CA GLY A 140 -21.68 -16.18 -1.93
C GLY A 140 -20.68 -17.05 -2.70
N THR A 141 -19.48 -16.55 -2.97
CA THR A 141 -18.39 -17.33 -3.60
C THR A 141 -17.52 -18.02 -2.56
N TRP A 142 -16.78 -19.07 -2.94
CA TRP A 142 -15.89 -19.80 -2.06
C TRP A 142 -14.42 -19.39 -2.28
N ALA A 143 -13.73 -18.96 -1.22
CA ALA A 143 -12.34 -18.50 -1.25
C ALA A 143 -11.42 -19.40 -0.41
N SER A 144 -10.19 -19.63 -0.86
CA SER A 144 -9.17 -20.39 -0.12
C SER A 144 -8.45 -19.57 0.96
N THR A 145 -8.79 -18.30 1.10
CA THR A 145 -8.30 -17.39 2.13
C THR A 145 -9.42 -17.09 3.13
N PRO A 146 -9.11 -16.80 4.40
CA PRO A 146 -10.14 -16.58 5.42
C PRO A 146 -11.05 -15.41 5.04
N ALA A 147 -12.35 -15.61 5.18
CA ALA A 147 -13.36 -14.61 4.84
C ALA A 147 -14.57 -14.74 5.77
N PHE A 148 -15.26 -13.62 5.98
CA PHE A 148 -16.57 -13.60 6.62
C PHE A 148 -17.68 -13.63 5.57
N ALA A 149 -18.67 -14.48 5.83
CA ALA A 149 -19.94 -14.47 5.11
C ALA A 149 -20.78 -13.25 5.52
N PHE A 150 -20.65 -12.83 6.79
CA PHE A 150 -21.37 -11.68 7.34
C PHE A 150 -20.44 -10.81 8.18
N THR A 151 -20.54 -9.49 7.98
CA THR A 151 -20.01 -8.46 8.89
C THR A 151 -21.08 -7.39 9.03
N VAL A 152 -21.68 -7.28 10.21
CA VAL A 152 -22.71 -6.27 10.51
C VAL A 152 -22.20 -5.39 11.64
N SER A 153 -22.09 -4.10 11.38
CA SER A 153 -21.94 -3.05 12.39
C SER A 153 -23.32 -2.44 12.68
N ASN A 154 -23.57 -2.06 13.93
CA ASN A 154 -24.85 -1.48 14.41
C ASN A 154 -25.98 -2.47 14.74
N ALA A 155 -25.64 -3.70 15.11
CA ALA A 155 -26.61 -4.59 15.77
C ALA A 155 -26.96 -4.06 17.17
N THR A 156 -28.13 -4.43 17.71
CA THR A 156 -28.43 -4.16 19.12
C THR A 156 -27.45 -4.93 19.98
N SER A 157 -26.75 -4.24 20.88
CA SER A 157 -25.85 -4.91 21.82
C SER A 157 -26.66 -5.78 22.78
N LEU A 158 -26.33 -7.07 22.83
CA LEU A 158 -26.91 -8.03 23.76
C LEU A 158 -25.99 -8.24 24.96
N ALA A 159 -26.57 -8.55 26.12
CA ALA A 159 -25.82 -8.81 27.35
C ALA A 159 -25.13 -10.18 27.32
N ALA A 160 -24.27 -10.42 28.31
CA ALA A 160 -23.70 -11.74 28.58
C ALA A 160 -24.82 -12.79 28.70
N GLY A 161 -24.58 -13.97 28.13
CA GLY A 161 -25.58 -15.03 27.99
C GLY A 161 -24.95 -16.36 27.60
N VAL A 162 -25.77 -17.35 27.27
CA VAL A 162 -25.29 -18.67 26.86
C VAL A 162 -25.17 -18.77 25.34
N ALA A 163 -24.24 -19.60 24.86
CA ALA A 163 -24.13 -19.95 23.45
C ALA A 163 -24.62 -21.39 23.22
N GLY A 164 -25.11 -21.66 22.02
CA GLY A 164 -25.69 -22.96 21.72
C GLY A 164 -26.11 -23.14 20.27
N ILE A 165 -26.85 -24.21 20.06
CA ILE A 165 -27.30 -24.67 18.76
C ILE A 165 -28.79 -24.96 18.79
N GLY A 166 -29.44 -24.94 17.62
CA GLY A 166 -30.87 -25.15 17.56
C GLY A 166 -31.39 -25.53 16.19
N ARG A 167 -32.67 -25.89 16.22
CA ARG A 167 -33.50 -26.23 15.08
C ARG A 167 -34.72 -25.33 15.09
N ALA A 168 -34.98 -24.64 13.99
CA ALA A 168 -36.23 -23.91 13.80
C ALA A 168 -37.37 -24.85 13.35
N ALA A 169 -38.60 -24.48 13.68
CA ALA A 169 -39.80 -25.13 13.14
C ALA A 169 -39.93 -24.81 11.64
N SER A 170 -39.81 -25.81 10.77
CA SER A 170 -40.01 -25.64 9.33
C SER A 170 -40.36 -26.94 8.61
N TYR A 171 -39.56 -28.00 8.80
CA TYR A 171 -39.74 -29.29 8.12
C TYR A 171 -39.67 -30.46 9.11
N TYR A 172 -40.23 -31.62 8.75
CA TYR A 172 -40.04 -32.86 9.47
C TYR A 172 -38.63 -33.41 9.23
N GLY A 173 -38.05 -34.03 10.26
CA GLY A 173 -36.81 -34.81 10.14
C GLY A 173 -35.72 -34.35 11.10
N THR A 174 -34.48 -34.68 10.76
CA THR A 174 -33.31 -34.55 11.63
C THR A 174 -32.30 -33.57 11.06
N ILE A 175 -31.64 -32.82 11.94
CA ILE A 175 -30.48 -32.00 11.63
C ILE A 175 -29.36 -32.33 12.63
N ASN A 176 -28.14 -32.50 12.13
CA ASN A 176 -26.98 -32.94 12.93
C ASN A 176 -25.96 -31.81 13.07
N PHE A 177 -25.36 -31.75 14.25
CA PHE A 177 -24.32 -30.82 14.64
C PHE A 177 -23.15 -31.58 15.25
N ASP A 178 -21.93 -31.07 15.11
CA ASP A 178 -20.75 -31.65 15.74
C ASP A 178 -19.74 -30.56 16.12
N ASN A 179 -18.73 -30.90 16.91
CA ASN A 179 -17.62 -29.99 17.27
C ASN A 179 -18.04 -28.61 17.82
N PHE A 180 -19.15 -28.53 18.56
CA PHE A 180 -19.59 -27.25 19.15
C PHE A 180 -18.56 -26.73 20.16
N THR A 181 -18.14 -25.47 20.01
CA THR A 181 -17.33 -24.75 20.98
C THR A 181 -17.84 -23.33 21.19
N ALA A 182 -17.62 -22.77 22.38
CA ALA A 182 -17.94 -21.38 22.68
C ALA A 182 -17.03 -20.84 23.79
N GLY A 183 -16.64 -19.58 23.67
CA GLY A 183 -15.73 -18.91 24.58
C GLY A 183 -15.70 -17.40 24.36
N ALA A 184 -14.94 -16.70 25.21
CA ALA A 184 -14.67 -15.28 24.98
C ALA A 184 -13.96 -15.05 23.63
N VAL A 185 -14.16 -13.89 23.01
CA VAL A 185 -13.44 -13.53 21.77
C VAL A 185 -11.93 -13.72 21.95
N GLY A 186 -11.30 -14.38 20.98
CA GLY A 186 -9.86 -14.71 21.00
C GLY A 186 -9.50 -15.99 21.75
N THR A 187 -10.47 -16.70 22.35
CA THR A 187 -10.25 -18.03 22.99
C THR A 187 -10.74 -19.20 22.13
N VAL A 188 -11.50 -18.92 21.08
CA VAL A 188 -11.98 -19.89 20.09
C VAL A 188 -11.31 -19.56 18.77
N GLY A 189 -10.69 -20.57 18.13
CA GLY A 189 -9.93 -20.39 16.89
C GLY A 189 -8.56 -19.74 17.09
N PRO A 190 -7.92 -19.29 15.99
CA PRO A 190 -6.61 -18.63 16.06
C PRO A 190 -6.70 -17.27 16.76
N ALA A 191 -5.72 -16.97 17.61
CA ALA A 191 -5.57 -15.65 18.21
C ALA A 191 -4.58 -14.83 17.37
N VAL A 192 -5.01 -13.63 16.94
CA VAL A 192 -4.25 -12.77 16.03
C VAL A 192 -3.80 -11.52 16.76
N THR A 193 -2.49 -11.29 16.79
CA THR A 193 -1.90 -10.03 17.24
C THR A 193 -1.31 -9.31 16.03
N VAL A 194 -1.61 -8.01 15.91
CA VAL A 194 -1.08 -7.17 14.84
C VAL A 194 -0.15 -6.12 15.45
N THR A 195 1.06 -6.03 14.92
CA THR A 195 2.06 -5.01 15.31
C THR A 195 2.53 -4.24 14.09
N SER A 196 3.10 -3.05 14.29
CA SER A 196 3.77 -2.28 13.24
C SER A 196 5.24 -2.08 13.58
N ASP A 197 6.11 -2.04 12.57
CA ASP A 197 7.56 -1.80 12.70
C ASP A 197 7.91 -0.48 13.40
N ALA A 198 7.03 0.52 13.31
CA ALA A 198 7.21 1.81 13.96
C ALA A 198 6.44 1.97 15.30
N ASN A 199 5.66 0.98 15.74
CA ASN A 199 4.66 1.13 16.82
C ASN A 199 3.82 2.42 16.68
N ALA A 200 3.62 2.85 15.43
CA ALA A 200 3.23 4.21 15.16
C ALA A 200 1.71 4.31 15.09
N SER A 201 1.13 4.95 16.10
CA SER A 201 -0.27 5.39 16.06
C SER A 201 -0.53 6.40 14.95
N THR A 202 0.53 7.00 14.39
CA THR A 202 0.49 7.92 13.24
C THR A 202 1.53 7.54 12.21
N VAL A 203 1.14 7.30 10.96
CA VAL A 203 2.01 6.85 9.87
C VAL A 203 2.12 7.91 8.78
N SER A 204 3.33 8.09 8.25
CA SER A 204 3.64 8.85 7.04
C SER A 204 4.76 8.14 6.27
N GLY A 205 4.49 7.75 5.02
CA GLY A 205 5.40 6.92 4.22
C GLY A 205 5.13 5.42 4.34
N ALA A 206 6.16 4.60 4.13
CA ALA A 206 6.05 3.14 4.20
C ALA A 206 6.01 2.66 5.65
N VAL A 207 5.02 1.84 6.00
CA VAL A 207 4.87 1.21 7.31
C VAL A 207 4.60 -0.28 7.13
N THR A 208 5.31 -1.13 7.86
CA THR A 208 5.13 -2.59 7.79
C THR A 208 4.34 -3.10 8.98
N PHE A 209 3.19 -3.69 8.69
CA PHE A 209 2.39 -4.41 9.68
C PHE A 209 2.77 -5.89 9.68
N GLN A 210 2.86 -6.47 10.87
CA GLN A 210 3.16 -7.88 11.09
C GLN A 210 1.99 -8.52 11.82
N ALA A 211 1.54 -9.66 11.31
CA ALA A 211 0.56 -10.51 11.95
C ALA A 211 1.30 -11.67 12.64
N ALA A 212 1.12 -11.79 13.95
CA ALA A 212 1.52 -12.95 14.72
C ALA A 212 0.27 -13.75 15.10
N VAL A 213 0.18 -14.98 14.60
CA VAL A 213 -0.94 -15.87 14.87
C VAL A 213 -0.50 -16.98 15.81
N THR A 214 -1.28 -17.21 16.86
CA THR A 214 -1.09 -18.33 17.81
C THR A 214 -2.33 -19.23 17.82
N GLY A 215 -2.16 -20.51 18.17
CA GLY A 215 -3.23 -21.51 18.10
C GLY A 215 -3.21 -22.31 16.78
N THR A 216 -4.39 -22.62 16.24
CA THR A 216 -4.54 -23.35 14.97
C THR A 216 -4.07 -22.49 13.79
N ALA A 217 -2.88 -22.79 13.28
CA ALA A 217 -2.22 -22.05 12.21
C ALA A 217 -2.83 -22.35 10.82
N GLY A 218 -3.14 -21.30 10.06
CA GLY A 218 -3.56 -21.39 8.65
C GLY A 218 -3.36 -20.05 7.92
N PRO A 219 -3.98 -19.85 6.75
CA PRO A 219 -3.74 -18.67 5.92
C PRO A 219 -4.20 -17.38 6.61
N VAL A 220 -3.59 -16.26 6.24
CA VAL A 220 -3.93 -14.93 6.73
C VAL A 220 -4.28 -13.97 5.58
N ALA A 221 -5.17 -13.02 5.86
CA ALA A 221 -5.54 -11.94 4.96
C ALA A 221 -5.44 -10.59 5.67
N PHE A 222 -4.77 -9.62 5.04
CA PHE A 222 -4.69 -8.23 5.51
C PHE A 222 -5.75 -7.41 4.81
N LEU A 223 -6.65 -6.79 5.57
CA LEU A 223 -7.75 -5.98 5.06
C LEU A 223 -7.62 -4.55 5.59
N LEU A 224 -7.53 -3.57 4.71
CA LEU A 224 -7.57 -2.15 5.08
C LEU A 224 -9.00 -1.64 4.89
N ASN A 225 -9.63 -1.16 5.96
CA ASN A 225 -11.04 -0.73 5.95
C ASN A 225 -11.99 -1.78 5.32
N GLY A 226 -11.71 -3.06 5.56
CA GLY A 226 -12.49 -4.19 5.06
C GLY A 226 -12.15 -4.65 3.64
N GLN A 227 -11.23 -4.00 2.93
CA GLN A 227 -10.77 -4.42 1.60
C GLN A 227 -9.47 -5.21 1.68
N VAL A 228 -9.45 -6.42 1.12
CA VAL A 228 -8.25 -7.29 1.09
C VAL A 228 -7.14 -6.60 0.31
N GLN A 229 -6.00 -6.39 0.96
CA GLN A 229 -4.79 -5.80 0.37
C GLN A 229 -3.80 -6.89 -0.03
N THR A 230 -3.60 -7.88 0.84
CA THR A 230 -2.72 -9.03 0.56
C THR A 230 -3.14 -10.25 1.37
N THR A 231 -2.67 -11.42 0.95
CA THR A 231 -2.91 -12.70 1.62
C THR A 231 -1.62 -13.50 1.72
N SER A 232 -1.53 -14.37 2.71
CA SER A 232 -0.39 -15.26 2.91
C SER A 232 -0.87 -16.64 3.33
N ALA A 233 -0.27 -17.69 2.77
CA ALA A 233 -0.50 -19.06 3.22
C ALA A 233 0.20 -19.38 4.56
N ALA A 234 1.22 -18.58 4.93
CA ALA A 234 1.91 -18.72 6.21
C ALA A 234 1.10 -18.03 7.33
N PRO A 235 1.05 -18.64 8.54
CA PRO A 235 0.27 -18.13 9.67
C PRO A 235 0.81 -16.84 10.26
N SER A 236 2.11 -16.58 10.13
CA SER A 236 2.71 -15.28 10.47
C SER A 236 3.21 -14.65 9.18
N ALA A 237 2.81 -13.40 8.94
CA ALA A 237 3.11 -12.70 7.70
C ALA A 237 3.22 -11.19 7.93
N SER A 238 3.76 -10.48 6.96
CA SER A 238 3.89 -9.03 6.99
C SER A 238 3.29 -8.40 5.73
N TRP A 239 2.77 -7.19 5.88
CA TRP A 239 2.29 -6.36 4.80
C TRP A 239 2.80 -4.93 4.97
N THR A 240 3.44 -4.40 3.93
CA THR A 240 3.92 -3.01 3.92
C THR A 240 2.90 -2.13 3.21
N LEU A 241 2.38 -1.14 3.95
CA LEU A 241 1.51 -0.09 3.45
C LEU A 241 2.35 1.13 3.06
N ASN A 242 2.08 1.71 1.89
CA ASN A 242 2.52 3.05 1.56
C ASN A 242 1.41 4.06 1.92
N SER A 243 1.55 4.76 3.05
CA SER A 243 0.51 5.68 3.53
C SER A 243 0.32 6.93 2.65
N ALA A 244 1.29 7.25 1.79
CA ALA A 244 1.18 8.40 0.88
C ALA A 244 0.03 8.24 -0.14
N GLN A 245 -0.42 7.00 -0.37
CA GLN A 245 -1.55 6.69 -1.25
C GLN A 245 -2.91 6.79 -0.55
N LEU A 246 -2.91 7.02 0.77
CA LEU A 246 -4.11 7.10 1.58
C LEU A 246 -4.37 8.55 1.98
N ALA A 247 -5.62 8.97 1.97
CA ALA A 247 -6.02 10.26 2.53
C ALA A 247 -5.70 10.30 4.03
N ASN A 248 -5.34 11.47 4.56
CA ASN A 248 -5.16 11.63 6.00
C ASN A 248 -6.45 11.25 6.74
N GLY A 249 -6.31 10.49 7.82
CA GLY A 249 -7.46 10.01 8.57
C GLY A 249 -7.15 8.74 9.33
N THR A 250 -8.12 8.27 10.10
CA THR A 250 -8.02 7.03 10.84
C THR A 250 -8.36 5.85 9.94
N TYR A 251 -7.50 4.85 9.92
CA TYR A 251 -7.69 3.58 9.22
C TYR A 251 -7.68 2.45 10.23
N THR A 252 -8.46 1.42 9.92
CA THR A 252 -8.42 0.17 10.65
C THR A 252 -7.88 -0.91 9.72
N LEU A 253 -6.69 -1.42 10.06
CA LEU A 253 -6.21 -2.67 9.53
C LEU A 253 -6.87 -3.80 10.30
N THR A 254 -7.50 -4.72 9.57
CA THR A 254 -8.01 -5.98 10.10
C THR A 254 -7.21 -7.11 9.49
N VAL A 255 -6.68 -8.00 10.32
CA VAL A 255 -6.08 -9.25 9.89
C VAL A 255 -7.02 -10.38 10.23
N LEU A 256 -7.37 -11.18 9.22
CA LEU A 256 -8.10 -12.44 9.39
C LEU A 256 -7.12 -13.60 9.35
N ALA A 257 -7.23 -14.54 10.27
CA ALA A 257 -6.47 -15.79 10.26
C ALA A 257 -7.42 -16.99 10.29
N GLY A 258 -7.23 -17.94 9.39
CA GLY A 258 -8.06 -19.14 9.31
C GLY A 258 -7.44 -20.30 10.08
N GLY A 259 -8.22 -20.96 10.94
CA GLY A 259 -7.85 -22.21 11.58
C GLY A 259 -8.04 -23.41 10.64
N ALA A 260 -7.36 -24.52 10.93
CA ALA A 260 -7.50 -25.78 10.18
C ALA A 260 -8.92 -26.40 10.30
N ASP A 261 -9.67 -25.98 11.32
CA ASP A 261 -11.06 -26.32 11.62
C ASP A 261 -12.06 -25.28 11.08
N GLY A 262 -11.61 -24.35 10.23
CA GLY A 262 -12.46 -23.35 9.60
C GLY A 262 -12.77 -22.11 10.44
N THR A 263 -12.40 -22.10 11.72
CA THR A 263 -12.53 -20.93 12.60
C THR A 263 -11.78 -19.72 12.04
N VAL A 264 -12.26 -18.50 12.31
CA VAL A 264 -11.63 -17.27 11.83
C VAL A 264 -11.29 -16.36 13.00
N GLY A 265 -10.00 -16.27 13.29
CA GLY A 265 -9.44 -15.31 14.23
C GLY A 265 -9.35 -13.93 13.60
N THR A 266 -9.57 -12.89 14.41
CA THR A 266 -9.42 -11.50 13.99
C THR A 266 -8.46 -10.75 14.88
N GLY A 267 -7.63 -9.90 14.26
CA GLY A 267 -6.79 -8.93 14.94
C GLY A 267 -6.95 -7.58 14.26
N THR A 268 -7.09 -6.51 15.03
CA THR A 268 -7.22 -5.16 14.47
C THR A 268 -6.07 -4.28 14.94
N TYR A 269 -5.66 -3.37 14.07
CA TYR A 269 -4.72 -2.31 14.37
C TYR A 269 -5.26 -1.01 13.79
N THR A 270 -5.57 -0.06 14.66
CA THR A 270 -6.00 1.28 14.25
C THR A 270 -4.79 2.20 14.22
N PHE A 271 -4.65 2.94 13.13
CA PHE A 271 -3.60 3.92 12.95
C PHE A 271 -4.15 5.15 12.23
N THR A 272 -3.50 6.29 12.43
CA THR A 272 -3.82 7.53 11.72
C THR A 272 -2.82 7.71 10.60
N VAL A 273 -3.28 7.83 9.36
CA VAL A 273 -2.46 8.39 8.31
C VAL A 273 -2.42 9.90 8.53
N ALA A 274 -1.24 10.42 8.82
CA ALA A 274 -0.99 11.84 8.84
C ALA A 274 0.22 12.12 7.94
N ASN A 275 -0.01 11.98 6.65
CA ASN A 275 0.89 12.55 5.68
C ASN A 275 0.93 14.06 5.99
N VAL A 276 2.12 14.61 6.24
CA VAL A 276 2.25 16.06 6.51
C VAL A 276 1.51 16.78 5.39
N PRO A 277 0.47 17.57 5.69
CA PRO A 277 -0.21 18.29 4.64
C PRO A 277 0.85 19.13 3.92
N PRO A 278 0.86 19.19 2.58
CA PRO A 278 1.50 20.33 1.95
C PRO A 278 0.96 21.61 2.61
N PRO A 279 1.77 22.69 2.71
CA PRO A 279 1.33 23.97 3.25
C PRO A 279 -0.05 24.35 2.68
N PRO A 280 -0.92 25.03 3.44
CA PRO A 280 -2.34 25.12 3.14
C PRO A 280 -2.58 25.53 1.69
N THR A 281 -3.29 24.68 0.96
CA THR A 281 -3.88 25.01 -0.33
C THR A 281 -4.95 26.07 -0.09
N THR A 282 -4.62 27.33 -0.35
CA THR A 282 -5.63 28.26 -0.83
C THR A 282 -6.23 27.65 -2.10
N THR A 283 -7.53 27.76 -2.27
CA THR A 283 -8.23 27.33 -3.48
C THR A 283 -7.69 28.13 -4.66
N ALA A 284 -6.61 27.64 -5.28
CA ALA A 284 -6.09 28.13 -6.54
C ALA A 284 -6.94 27.50 -7.66
N PRO A 285 -7.20 28.22 -8.76
CA PRO A 285 -7.95 27.69 -9.89
C PRO A 285 -7.29 26.40 -10.37
N GLN A 286 -8.09 25.45 -10.87
CA GLN A 286 -7.62 24.31 -11.64
C GLN A 286 -6.45 24.77 -12.53
N GLN A 287 -5.21 24.41 -12.17
CA GLN A 287 -4.07 24.78 -12.99
C GLN A 287 -4.20 23.99 -14.28
N THR A 288 -4.53 24.68 -15.35
CA THR A 288 -4.39 24.18 -16.71
C THR A 288 -2.99 23.61 -16.86
N ILE A 289 -2.87 22.41 -17.46
CA ILE A 289 -1.58 21.85 -17.85
C ILE A 289 -0.81 22.95 -18.59
N SER A 290 0.41 23.21 -18.13
CA SER A 290 1.24 24.24 -18.72
C SER A 290 1.56 23.86 -20.16
N ALA A 291 1.63 24.86 -21.04
CA ALA A 291 2.00 24.61 -22.43
C ALA A 291 3.35 23.88 -22.48
N ASN A 292 3.40 22.79 -23.25
CA ASN A 292 4.62 22.02 -23.45
C ASN A 292 5.76 22.94 -23.94
N PRO A 293 7.00 22.79 -23.42
CA PRO A 293 8.13 23.56 -23.91
C PRO A 293 8.33 23.43 -25.42
N VAL A 294 8.83 24.48 -26.05
CA VAL A 294 9.31 24.38 -27.44
C VAL A 294 10.41 23.31 -27.48
N SER A 295 10.29 22.38 -28.43
CA SER A 295 11.24 21.29 -28.66
C SER A 295 11.57 21.20 -30.15
N ALA A 296 12.78 20.73 -30.46
CA ALA A 296 13.22 20.43 -31.82
C ALA A 296 12.46 19.25 -32.47
N VAL A 297 11.80 18.40 -31.67
CA VAL A 297 11.08 17.21 -32.15
C VAL A 297 9.65 17.15 -31.58
N SER A 298 8.79 16.36 -32.23
CA SER A 298 7.40 16.20 -31.79
C SER A 298 7.28 15.43 -30.47
N TYR A 299 6.23 15.73 -29.72
CA TYR A 299 5.89 15.05 -28.48
C TYR A 299 5.16 13.73 -28.74
N SER A 300 5.49 12.69 -27.97
CA SER A 300 4.76 11.43 -27.91
C SER A 300 4.87 10.82 -26.52
N LEU A 301 4.04 9.81 -26.22
CA LEU A 301 4.14 9.09 -24.95
C LEU A 301 5.47 8.32 -24.86
N PRO A 302 6.10 8.26 -23.67
CA PRO A 302 7.11 7.26 -23.37
C PRO A 302 6.50 5.85 -23.36
N PRO A 303 7.34 4.79 -23.38
CA PRO A 303 6.88 3.42 -23.26
C PRO A 303 5.94 3.19 -22.05
N ALA A 304 4.87 2.42 -22.24
CA ALA A 304 3.79 2.28 -21.24
C ALA A 304 4.19 1.54 -19.94
N ALA A 305 5.38 0.93 -19.89
CA ALA A 305 5.91 0.27 -18.70
C ALA A 305 6.64 1.24 -17.75
N ASP A 306 6.81 2.49 -18.17
CA ASP A 306 7.62 3.45 -17.45
C ASP A 306 6.88 4.00 -16.22
N THR A 307 7.63 4.23 -15.15
CA THR A 307 7.14 4.71 -13.86
C THR A 307 7.87 6.00 -13.49
N LEU A 308 7.27 6.83 -12.62
CA LEU A 308 7.94 8.08 -12.20
C LEU A 308 9.30 7.79 -11.55
N PHE A 309 9.36 6.81 -10.64
CA PHE A 309 10.58 6.42 -9.93
C PHE A 309 10.81 4.92 -10.02
N GLY A 310 12.08 4.49 -10.03
CA GLY A 310 12.44 3.09 -9.89
C GLY A 310 12.04 2.50 -8.53
N PRO A 311 12.20 1.17 -8.34
CA PRO A 311 11.76 0.46 -7.14
C PRO A 311 12.40 0.97 -5.84
N ASN A 312 13.60 1.54 -5.93
CA ASN A 312 14.33 2.11 -4.79
C ASN A 312 14.14 3.64 -4.67
N GLY A 313 13.44 4.28 -5.62
CA GLY A 313 13.30 5.73 -5.70
C GLY A 313 14.12 6.41 -6.77
N PRO A 314 14.17 7.77 -6.71
CA PRO A 314 15.12 8.52 -7.50
C PRO A 314 16.54 8.04 -7.18
N SER A 315 17.27 7.71 -8.23
CA SER A 315 18.68 7.40 -8.19
C SER A 315 19.43 8.40 -9.07
N TYR A 316 20.63 8.78 -8.64
CA TYR A 316 21.53 9.55 -9.50
C TYR A 316 21.95 8.76 -10.77
N LEU A 317 21.70 7.44 -10.80
CA LEU A 317 21.90 6.59 -11.98
C LEU A 317 20.75 6.68 -13.00
N ASP A 318 19.67 7.38 -12.67
CA ASP A 318 18.52 7.54 -13.56
C ASP A 318 18.78 8.60 -14.65
N VAL A 319 19.87 9.38 -14.54
CA VAL A 319 20.22 10.41 -15.53
C VAL A 319 20.84 9.81 -16.79
N HIS A 320 20.41 10.32 -17.94
CA HIS A 320 21.03 10.03 -19.21
C HIS A 320 20.77 11.19 -20.17
N GLN A 321 21.58 12.24 -20.00
CA GLN A 321 21.47 13.44 -20.80
C GLN A 321 21.60 13.14 -22.30
N GLY A 322 20.66 13.66 -23.09
CA GLY A 322 20.67 13.59 -24.55
C GLY A 322 21.17 14.87 -25.22
N GLN A 323 20.46 15.29 -26.27
CA GLN A 323 20.87 16.36 -27.19
C GLN A 323 20.50 17.75 -26.67
N SER A 324 21.05 18.14 -25.52
CA SER A 324 20.91 19.47 -24.90
C SER A 324 22.19 19.89 -24.16
N GLY A 325 22.41 21.20 -24.01
CA GLY A 325 23.54 21.79 -23.29
C GLY A 325 23.30 21.94 -21.77
N ASP A 326 22.25 21.33 -21.23
CA ASP A 326 21.78 21.48 -19.85
C ASP A 326 22.52 20.58 -18.83
N CYS A 327 23.80 20.29 -19.06
CA CYS A 327 24.58 19.40 -18.20
C CYS A 327 24.61 19.90 -16.75
N TRP A 328 24.59 21.21 -16.55
CA TRP A 328 24.50 21.88 -15.25
C TRP A 328 23.23 21.52 -14.48
N LEU A 329 22.10 21.32 -15.17
CA LEU A 329 20.82 20.94 -14.58
C LEU A 329 20.81 19.44 -14.29
N ILE A 330 21.17 18.61 -15.27
CA ILE A 330 21.13 17.14 -15.11
C ILE A 330 22.13 16.68 -14.04
N ALA A 331 23.34 17.26 -14.00
CA ALA A 331 24.32 16.99 -12.94
C ALA A 331 23.82 17.42 -11.57
N ALA A 332 23.11 18.54 -11.46
CA ALA A 332 22.49 18.97 -10.20
C ALA A 332 21.37 18.03 -9.76
N LEU A 333 20.53 17.54 -10.68
CA LEU A 333 19.48 16.56 -10.38
C LEU A 333 20.08 15.23 -9.90
N ALA A 334 21.12 14.73 -10.57
CA ALA A 334 21.87 13.56 -10.12
C ALA A 334 22.47 13.76 -8.73
N GLU A 335 23.10 14.91 -8.48
CA GLU A 335 23.72 15.22 -7.20
C GLU A 335 22.69 15.27 -6.06
N VAL A 336 21.56 15.95 -6.27
CA VAL A 336 20.48 15.98 -5.29
C VAL A 336 19.90 14.59 -5.08
N ALA A 337 19.74 13.77 -6.13
CA ALA A 337 19.29 12.39 -5.98
C ALA A 337 20.28 11.50 -5.20
N ALA A 338 21.59 11.75 -5.30
CA ALA A 338 22.61 11.05 -4.54
C ALA A 338 22.56 11.40 -3.05
N GLN A 339 22.46 12.69 -2.71
CA GLN A 339 22.57 13.17 -1.32
C GLN A 339 21.22 13.24 -0.58
N ASP A 340 20.16 13.60 -1.29
CA ASP A 340 18.80 13.76 -0.78
C ASP A 340 17.72 13.30 -1.80
N PRO A 341 17.58 11.99 -2.02
CA PRO A 341 16.55 11.47 -2.91
C PRO A 341 15.12 11.83 -2.45
N GLN A 342 14.91 12.22 -1.19
CA GLN A 342 13.60 12.69 -0.72
C GLN A 342 13.26 14.09 -1.26
N ALA A 343 14.25 14.97 -1.43
CA ALA A 343 14.03 16.28 -2.07
C ALA A 343 13.48 16.12 -3.50
N ILE A 344 13.99 15.14 -4.26
CA ILE A 344 13.47 14.80 -5.59
C ILE A 344 12.07 14.20 -5.50
N ARG A 345 11.83 13.24 -4.59
CA ARG A 345 10.48 12.64 -4.41
C ARG A 345 9.43 13.71 -4.09
N ASN A 346 9.74 14.62 -3.17
CA ASN A 346 8.86 15.70 -2.74
C ASN A 346 8.69 16.80 -3.80
N MET A 347 9.47 16.75 -4.88
CA MET A 347 9.33 17.67 -6.01
C MET A 347 8.08 17.36 -6.84
N PHE A 348 7.64 16.10 -6.90
CA PHE A 348 6.57 15.64 -7.78
C PHE A 348 5.30 15.31 -7.00
N THR A 349 4.16 15.78 -7.51
CA THR A 349 2.81 15.39 -7.07
C THR A 349 2.07 14.82 -8.27
N TYR A 350 1.50 13.63 -8.15
CA TYR A 350 0.69 13.03 -9.22
C TYR A 350 -0.75 13.53 -9.13
N ASP A 351 -1.23 14.16 -10.20
CA ASP A 351 -2.55 14.79 -10.25
C ASP A 351 -3.60 13.92 -10.96
N GLY A 352 -3.21 12.73 -11.43
CA GLY A 352 -4.09 11.79 -12.13
C GLY A 352 -3.82 11.73 -13.63
N THR A 353 -4.83 11.34 -14.41
CA THR A 353 -4.73 11.24 -15.87
C THR A 353 -5.73 12.15 -16.56
N THR A 354 -5.36 12.72 -17.71
CA THR A 354 -6.28 13.43 -18.61
C THR A 354 -6.10 12.97 -20.05
N THR A 355 -6.90 13.49 -20.98
CA THR A 355 -6.75 13.29 -22.43
C THR A 355 -6.24 14.56 -23.09
N GLU A 356 -5.01 14.55 -23.58
CA GLU A 356 -4.39 15.62 -24.38
C GLU A 356 -4.34 15.18 -25.84
N ASN A 357 -4.97 15.93 -26.75
CA ASN A 357 -5.01 15.63 -28.19
C ASN A 357 -5.39 14.16 -28.53
N GLY A 358 -6.34 13.59 -27.79
CA GLY A 358 -6.80 12.20 -27.98
C GLY A 358 -5.90 11.13 -27.36
N THR A 359 -4.85 11.52 -26.64
CA THR A 359 -3.92 10.63 -25.95
C THR A 359 -4.12 10.72 -24.44
N VAL A 360 -4.25 9.58 -23.75
CA VAL A 360 -4.32 9.55 -22.28
C VAL A 360 -2.92 9.76 -21.71
N VAL A 361 -2.77 10.79 -20.88
CA VAL A 361 -1.50 11.21 -20.29
C VAL A 361 -1.64 11.25 -18.77
N GLY A 362 -0.60 10.81 -18.06
CA GLY A 362 -0.42 11.16 -16.64
C GLY A 362 -0.09 12.64 -16.48
N VAL A 363 -0.56 13.24 -15.39
CA VAL A 363 -0.37 14.66 -15.06
C VAL A 363 0.36 14.76 -13.73
N TYR A 364 1.38 15.62 -13.68
CA TYR A 364 2.18 15.87 -12.49
C TYR A 364 2.33 17.37 -12.23
N THR A 365 2.18 17.76 -10.98
CA THR A 365 2.61 19.07 -10.48
C THR A 365 4.02 18.95 -9.92
N VAL A 366 4.93 19.76 -10.43
CA VAL A 366 6.36 19.77 -10.09
C VAL A 366 6.68 21.09 -9.41
N ARG A 367 7.26 21.00 -8.20
CA ARG A 367 7.64 22.15 -7.38
C ARG A 367 9.08 22.56 -7.70
N PHE A 368 9.34 23.85 -7.85
CA PHE A 368 10.68 24.45 -7.75
C PHE A 368 10.68 25.54 -6.69
N PHE A 369 11.84 25.98 -6.24
CA PHE A 369 12.00 27.17 -5.41
C PHE A 369 12.59 28.29 -6.25
N ASN A 370 11.98 29.47 -6.21
CA ASN A 370 12.54 30.65 -6.87
C ASN A 370 13.76 31.20 -6.09
N SER A 371 14.41 32.23 -6.62
CA SER A 371 15.59 32.85 -6.00
C SER A 371 15.35 33.40 -4.59
N SER A 372 14.09 33.69 -4.24
CA SER A 372 13.66 34.14 -2.91
C SER A 372 13.27 32.98 -1.99
N ASN A 373 13.54 31.73 -2.39
CA ASN A 373 13.17 30.50 -1.69
C ASN A 373 11.66 30.34 -1.49
N VAL A 374 10.85 30.84 -2.43
CA VAL A 374 9.41 30.60 -2.46
C VAL A 374 9.13 29.43 -3.38
N ALA A 375 8.32 28.48 -2.92
CA ALA A 375 7.90 27.34 -3.71
C ALA A 375 6.96 27.78 -4.84
N GLU A 376 7.35 27.51 -6.07
CA GLU A 376 6.59 27.70 -7.31
C GLU A 376 6.23 26.33 -7.88
N TYR A 377 5.10 26.23 -8.58
CA TYR A 377 4.56 24.95 -9.04
C TYR A 377 4.22 25.03 -10.51
N VAL A 378 4.64 24.02 -11.28
CA VAL A 378 4.28 23.86 -12.68
C VAL A 378 3.59 22.53 -12.89
N THR A 379 2.49 22.52 -13.63
CA THR A 379 1.75 21.29 -13.96
C THR A 379 2.12 20.84 -15.37
N ILE A 380 2.64 19.63 -15.52
CA ILE A 380 3.07 19.04 -16.80
C ILE A 380 2.37 17.70 -17.03
N ASP A 381 2.25 17.31 -18.29
CA ASP A 381 1.86 15.96 -18.68
C ASP A 381 3.08 15.04 -18.90
N THR A 382 2.81 13.77 -19.17
CA THR A 382 3.80 12.71 -19.44
C THR A 382 4.27 12.63 -20.90
N LEU A 383 3.80 13.49 -21.81
CA LEU A 383 4.33 13.53 -23.16
C LEU A 383 5.76 14.08 -23.13
N LEU A 384 6.67 13.39 -23.81
CA LEU A 384 8.07 13.80 -23.92
C LEU A 384 8.45 13.96 -25.40
N PRO A 385 9.40 14.85 -25.73
CA PRO A 385 9.98 14.94 -27.06
C PRO A 385 10.50 13.58 -27.53
N ALA A 386 10.01 13.12 -28.69
CA ALA A 386 10.25 11.78 -29.24
C ALA A 386 9.99 10.62 -28.26
N GLY A 387 9.06 10.78 -27.32
CA GLY A 387 8.75 9.76 -26.31
C GLY A 387 9.87 9.55 -25.29
N GLY A 388 10.73 10.56 -25.09
CA GLY A 388 11.83 10.50 -24.14
C GLY A 388 13.15 10.04 -24.73
N SER A 389 13.35 10.06 -26.05
CA SER A 389 14.61 9.62 -26.66
C SER A 389 15.52 10.77 -27.14
N TYR A 390 15.20 12.03 -26.81
CA TYR A 390 15.87 13.20 -27.41
C TYR A 390 16.69 14.03 -26.41
N TYR A 391 16.07 14.56 -25.37
CA TYR A 391 16.75 15.29 -24.28
C TYR A 391 17.18 14.30 -23.19
N ASP A 392 16.88 14.49 -21.90
CA ASP A 392 17.11 13.40 -20.95
C ASP A 392 16.30 12.14 -21.34
N GLN A 393 16.96 10.99 -21.29
CA GLN A 393 16.39 9.72 -21.75
C GLN A 393 16.07 8.82 -20.56
N PRO A 394 14.80 8.40 -20.38
CA PRO A 394 14.42 7.49 -19.30
C PRO A 394 15.28 6.22 -19.27
N VAL A 395 15.98 6.01 -18.15
CA VAL A 395 16.80 4.82 -17.91
C VAL A 395 15.94 3.79 -17.17
N ASN A 396 15.94 2.53 -17.63
CA ASN A 396 15.19 1.43 -17.01
C ASN A 396 13.68 1.73 -16.78
N GLY A 397 13.08 2.53 -17.65
CA GLY A 397 11.68 2.94 -17.54
C GLY A 397 11.40 3.88 -16.36
N VAL A 398 12.37 4.69 -15.96
CA VAL A 398 12.24 5.70 -14.90
C VAL A 398 12.15 7.10 -15.50
N LEU A 399 11.07 7.83 -15.21
CA LEU A 399 10.71 9.07 -15.93
C LEU A 399 11.12 10.37 -15.23
N TRP A 400 11.47 10.36 -13.95
CA TRP A 400 11.53 11.60 -13.18
C TRP A 400 12.55 12.61 -13.69
N VAL A 401 13.68 12.18 -14.27
CA VAL A 401 14.71 13.10 -14.76
C VAL A 401 14.20 13.86 -15.99
N ALA A 402 13.71 13.14 -17.01
CA ALA A 402 13.06 13.74 -18.17
C ALA A 402 11.85 14.62 -17.82
N LEU A 403 11.03 14.23 -16.84
CA LEU A 403 9.92 15.07 -16.38
C LEU A 403 10.38 16.29 -15.56
N ALA A 404 11.48 16.18 -14.80
CA ALA A 404 12.08 17.32 -14.10
C ALA A 404 12.68 18.32 -15.08
N GLU A 405 13.38 17.85 -16.11
CA GLU A 405 13.94 18.67 -17.20
C GLU A 405 12.83 19.42 -17.94
N LYS A 406 11.76 18.71 -18.34
CA LYS A 406 10.56 19.31 -18.92
C LYS A 406 9.96 20.40 -18.03
N ALA A 407 9.76 20.07 -16.75
CA ALA A 407 9.18 21.01 -15.79
C ALA A 407 10.08 22.23 -15.58
N TYR A 408 11.40 22.06 -15.59
CA TYR A 408 12.35 23.15 -15.44
C TYR A 408 12.27 24.11 -16.65
N ALA A 409 12.12 23.60 -17.87
CA ALA A 409 11.91 24.43 -19.06
C ALA A 409 10.61 25.26 -18.96
N VAL A 410 9.52 24.64 -18.49
CA VAL A 410 8.25 25.35 -18.21
C VAL A 410 8.45 26.43 -17.14
N ALA A 411 9.06 26.08 -16.02
CA ALA A 411 9.32 26.99 -14.91
C ALA A 411 10.22 28.17 -15.33
N ASN A 412 11.20 27.94 -16.21
CA ASN A 412 12.04 28.98 -16.78
C ASN A 412 11.21 29.94 -17.65
N GLY A 413 10.28 29.41 -18.46
CA GLY A 413 9.34 30.20 -19.23
C GLY A 413 8.41 31.09 -18.40
N LEU A 414 8.06 30.62 -17.20
CA LEU A 414 7.24 31.35 -16.23
C LEU A 414 8.05 32.30 -15.33
N GLY A 415 9.39 32.29 -15.44
CA GLY A 415 10.29 33.11 -14.63
C GLY A 415 10.47 32.62 -13.18
N TYR A 416 10.08 31.38 -12.89
CA TYR A 416 10.19 30.77 -11.55
C TYR A 416 11.60 30.30 -11.24
N VAL A 417 12.30 29.80 -12.26
CA VAL A 417 13.70 29.33 -12.16
C VAL A 417 14.56 30.07 -13.19
N THR A 418 15.88 29.94 -13.03
CA THR A 418 16.86 30.64 -13.88
C THR A 418 17.63 29.66 -14.76
N SER A 419 17.91 30.11 -15.98
CA SER A 419 18.86 29.51 -16.93
C SER A 419 19.62 30.65 -17.62
N GLY A 420 20.55 30.32 -18.52
CA GLY A 420 21.24 31.31 -19.35
C GLY A 420 20.32 32.06 -20.32
N VAL A 421 19.15 31.50 -20.66
CA VAL A 421 18.11 32.18 -21.45
C VAL A 421 16.81 32.24 -20.64
N THR A 422 16.65 33.29 -19.86
CA THR A 422 15.54 33.43 -18.91
C THR A 422 14.20 33.67 -19.60
N ASN A 423 13.10 33.40 -18.89
CA ASN A 423 11.71 33.69 -19.31
C ASN A 423 11.33 33.09 -20.67
N THR A 424 11.92 31.93 -21.01
CA THR A 424 11.70 31.25 -22.29
C THR A 424 11.31 29.80 -22.04
N ASN A 425 10.10 29.40 -22.47
CA ASN A 425 9.59 28.04 -22.34
C ASN A 425 10.10 27.14 -23.49
N SER A 426 11.35 26.70 -23.40
CA SER A 426 12.01 25.87 -24.42
C SER A 426 13.11 25.02 -23.78
N TYR A 427 13.34 23.81 -24.29
CA TYR A 427 14.53 23.04 -23.90
C TYR A 427 15.83 23.75 -24.32
N ASP A 428 15.84 24.42 -25.48
CA ASP A 428 17.02 25.18 -25.95
C ASP A 428 17.39 26.33 -25.00
N ALA A 429 16.44 26.82 -24.20
CA ALA A 429 16.71 27.84 -23.20
C ALA A 429 17.61 27.33 -22.06
N LEU A 430 17.64 26.00 -21.85
CA LEU A 430 18.45 25.35 -20.82
C LEU A 430 19.90 25.08 -21.26
N TYR A 431 20.26 25.40 -22.51
CA TYR A 431 21.59 25.14 -23.10
C TYR A 431 22.77 25.70 -22.30
N SER A 432 22.55 26.70 -21.44
CA SER A 432 23.60 27.22 -20.56
C SER A 432 23.03 27.57 -19.19
N GLY A 433 23.87 27.43 -18.16
CA GLY A 433 23.50 27.75 -16.78
C GLY A 433 24.59 27.34 -15.80
N THR A 434 24.26 27.39 -14.51
CA THR A 434 25.14 26.92 -13.44
C THR A 434 24.38 26.04 -12.46
N ALA A 435 25.04 24.99 -11.98
CA ALA A 435 24.44 24.00 -11.11
C ALA A 435 23.95 24.59 -9.78
N SER A 436 24.54 25.70 -9.29
CA SER A 436 24.02 26.37 -8.09
C SER A 436 22.57 26.82 -8.24
N TRP A 437 22.16 27.26 -9.44
CA TRP A 437 20.76 27.65 -9.68
C TRP A 437 19.83 26.44 -9.63
N ALA A 438 20.23 25.32 -10.24
CA ALA A 438 19.46 24.09 -10.20
C ALA A 438 19.38 23.51 -8.79
N ILE A 439 20.49 23.46 -8.04
CA ILE A 439 20.52 22.99 -6.65
C ILE A 439 19.54 23.83 -5.80
N GLN A 440 19.60 25.16 -5.90
CA GLN A 440 18.68 26.03 -5.17
C GLN A 440 17.22 25.82 -5.61
N ALA A 441 16.97 25.72 -6.91
CA ALA A 441 15.63 25.52 -7.44
C ALA A 441 15.01 24.19 -6.99
N VAL A 442 15.81 23.12 -6.90
CA VAL A 442 15.32 21.80 -6.52
C VAL A 442 15.12 21.70 -5.00
N THR A 443 16.06 22.24 -4.21
CA THR A 443 16.15 21.99 -2.76
C THR A 443 15.63 23.14 -1.89
N GLY A 444 15.56 24.35 -2.44
CA GLY A 444 15.30 25.59 -1.67
C GLY A 444 16.48 26.04 -0.82
N LYS A 445 17.62 25.35 -0.92
CA LYS A 445 18.81 25.64 -0.11
C LYS A 445 19.72 26.61 -0.86
N PRO A 446 20.38 27.54 -0.15
CA PRO A 446 21.40 28.38 -0.76
C PRO A 446 22.51 27.52 -1.38
N ALA A 447 22.90 27.89 -2.59
CA ALA A 447 24.05 27.34 -3.29
C ALA A 447 24.84 28.46 -3.94
N SER A 448 26.16 28.28 -4.03
CA SER A 448 27.07 29.27 -4.59
C SER A 448 28.10 28.62 -5.51
N ASN A 449 28.67 29.43 -6.39
CA ASN A 449 29.78 29.03 -7.23
C ASN A 449 31.09 29.65 -6.72
N ASP A 450 32.17 28.87 -6.76
CA ASP A 450 33.53 29.32 -6.48
C ASP A 450 34.49 28.61 -7.44
N PHE A 451 35.77 28.98 -7.40
CA PHE A 451 36.82 28.18 -8.05
C PHE A 451 36.97 26.85 -7.32
N THR A 452 37.20 25.78 -8.09
CA THR A 452 37.35 24.44 -7.52
C THR A 452 38.48 24.39 -6.49
N ASP A 453 38.11 24.05 -5.25
CA ASP A 453 38.99 23.79 -4.13
C ASP A 453 38.66 22.40 -3.57
N PRO A 454 39.49 21.36 -3.86
CA PRO A 454 39.19 20.00 -3.44
C PRO A 454 39.00 19.85 -1.92
N ALA A 455 39.59 20.73 -1.09
CA ALA A 455 39.37 20.70 0.35
C ALA A 455 37.95 21.15 0.71
N LYS A 456 37.42 22.19 0.03
CA LYS A 456 36.02 22.62 0.19
C LYS A 456 35.05 21.59 -0.34
N VAL A 457 35.33 21.00 -1.52
CA VAL A 457 34.55 19.89 -2.10
C VAL A 457 34.45 18.75 -1.10
N ALA A 458 35.58 18.26 -0.58
CA ALA A 458 35.60 17.15 0.39
C ALA A 458 34.82 17.49 1.66
N ALA A 459 34.98 18.71 2.19
CA ALA A 459 34.27 19.15 3.38
C ALA A 459 32.75 19.24 3.15
N ALA A 460 32.32 19.74 1.98
CA ALA A 460 30.92 19.86 1.62
C ALA A 460 30.25 18.49 1.46
N VAL A 461 30.87 17.55 0.74
CA VAL A 461 30.35 16.18 0.59
C VAL A 461 30.25 15.49 1.96
N GLN A 462 31.26 15.62 2.82
CA GLN A 462 31.23 15.04 4.18
C GLN A 462 30.17 15.67 5.08
N ALA A 463 29.81 16.94 4.86
CA ALA A 463 28.71 17.60 5.54
C ALA A 463 27.32 17.22 4.98
N GLY A 464 27.27 16.37 3.94
CA GLY A 464 26.05 16.00 3.23
C GLY A 464 25.52 17.12 2.33
N GLY A 465 26.34 18.10 1.99
CA GLY A 465 26.00 19.15 1.03
C GLY A 465 25.96 18.62 -0.41
N PHE A 466 25.41 19.42 -1.31
CA PHE A 466 25.31 19.11 -2.73
C PHE A 466 26.51 19.70 -3.46
N VAL A 467 27.25 18.90 -4.23
CA VAL A 467 28.42 19.39 -4.96
C VAL A 467 28.41 18.98 -6.43
N VAL A 468 28.47 19.97 -7.31
CA VAL A 468 28.64 19.79 -8.76
C VAL A 468 29.90 20.53 -9.19
N LEU A 469 30.74 19.90 -10.00
CA LEU A 469 31.93 20.50 -10.56
C LEU A 469 31.75 20.77 -12.05
N ALA A 470 32.31 21.86 -12.53
CA ALA A 470 32.30 22.19 -13.95
C ALA A 470 33.71 22.46 -14.46
N THR A 471 33.83 22.26 -15.76
CA THR A 471 35.08 22.37 -16.52
C THR A 471 34.95 23.51 -17.51
N ASP A 472 36.07 24.18 -17.80
CA ASP A 472 36.17 25.13 -18.92
C ASP A 472 36.98 24.47 -20.03
N SER A 473 38.31 24.44 -19.88
CA SER A 473 39.24 23.84 -20.82
C SER A 473 40.20 22.88 -20.09
N PRO A 474 39.74 21.67 -19.72
CA PRO A 474 40.54 20.70 -18.98
C PRO A 474 41.76 20.25 -19.81
N PRO A 475 42.95 20.09 -19.19
CA PRO A 475 44.13 19.58 -19.87
C PRO A 475 44.05 18.08 -20.18
N ASP A 476 43.27 17.31 -19.42
CA ASP A 476 43.03 15.89 -19.70
C ASP A 476 41.95 15.72 -20.78
N SER A 477 42.33 15.13 -21.92
CA SER A 477 41.45 14.92 -23.07
C SER A 477 40.27 13.99 -22.82
N HIS A 478 40.31 13.20 -21.73
CA HIS A 478 39.20 12.31 -21.35
C HIS A 478 38.11 13.07 -20.57
N VAL A 479 38.39 14.27 -20.06
CA VAL A 479 37.43 15.13 -19.39
C VAL A 479 36.85 16.10 -20.42
N LEU A 480 35.51 16.14 -20.52
CA LEU A 480 34.82 17.11 -21.38
C LEU A 480 35.08 18.54 -20.93
N ALA A 481 35.30 19.42 -21.91
CA ALA A 481 35.32 20.87 -21.75
C ALA A 481 33.90 21.43 -21.66
N ASN A 482 33.72 22.57 -20.97
CA ASN A 482 32.43 23.25 -20.80
C ASN A 482 31.31 22.32 -20.28
N HIS A 483 31.64 21.40 -19.38
CA HIS A 483 30.75 20.33 -18.95
C HIS A 483 30.69 20.21 -17.42
N ALA A 484 29.52 19.83 -16.90
CA ALA A 484 29.26 19.65 -15.47
C ALA A 484 29.23 18.17 -15.06
N TYR A 485 29.68 17.88 -13.84
CA TYR A 485 29.78 16.54 -13.25
C TYR A 485 29.32 16.58 -11.79
N SER A 486 28.51 15.61 -11.37
CA SER A 486 28.07 15.46 -9.97
C SER A 486 29.18 14.83 -9.12
N VAL A 487 29.26 15.17 -7.84
CA VAL A 487 30.16 14.52 -6.88
C VAL A 487 29.34 13.65 -5.93
N VAL A 488 29.06 12.43 -6.38
CA VAL A 488 28.12 11.53 -5.70
C VAL A 488 28.72 10.83 -4.48
N GLY A 489 30.02 10.98 -4.23
CA GLY A 489 30.69 10.38 -3.07
C GLY A 489 32.09 10.91 -2.81
N TYR A 490 32.57 10.68 -1.58
CA TYR A 490 33.94 10.93 -1.16
C TYR A 490 34.39 9.91 -0.11
N ASP A 491 35.48 9.20 -0.37
CA ASP A 491 36.08 8.27 0.57
C ASP A 491 37.26 8.93 1.29
N ALA A 492 37.05 9.31 2.55
CA ALA A 492 38.07 9.95 3.38
C ALA A 492 39.27 9.04 3.71
N SER A 493 39.13 7.71 3.58
CA SER A 493 40.22 6.77 3.86
C SER A 493 41.23 6.69 2.70
N THR A 494 40.76 6.87 1.47
CA THR A 494 41.59 6.84 0.26
C THR A 494 41.84 8.24 -0.33
N GLY A 495 41.05 9.24 0.06
CA GLY A 495 41.10 10.60 -0.49
C GLY A 495 40.54 10.70 -1.91
N LEU A 496 39.69 9.75 -2.31
CA LEU A 496 39.10 9.69 -3.64
C LEU A 496 37.68 10.27 -3.66
N PHE A 497 37.43 11.11 -4.65
CA PHE A 497 36.09 11.59 -5.01
C PHE A 497 35.47 10.62 -6.01
N GLU A 498 34.17 10.38 -5.89
CA GLU A 498 33.38 9.65 -6.88
C GLU A 498 32.55 10.67 -7.66
N LEU A 499 32.78 10.74 -8.97
CA LEU A 499 32.13 11.70 -9.87
C LEU A 499 31.26 10.99 -10.88
N MET A 500 30.18 11.65 -11.28
CA MET A 500 29.25 11.18 -12.31
C MET A 500 29.19 12.17 -13.47
N ASN A 501 29.46 11.69 -14.69
CA ASN A 501 29.11 12.41 -15.90
C ASN A 501 27.58 12.25 -16.18
N PRO A 502 26.79 13.34 -16.27
CA PRO A 502 25.34 13.28 -16.47
C PRO A 502 24.91 12.66 -17.82
N TRP A 503 25.83 12.40 -18.75
CA TRP A 503 25.57 11.60 -19.94
C TRP A 503 25.18 10.15 -19.63
N GLY A 504 25.36 9.69 -18.38
CA GLY A 504 24.91 8.39 -17.90
C GLY A 504 25.80 7.20 -18.29
N GLY A 505 25.31 5.98 -18.03
CA GLY A 505 25.99 4.70 -18.32
C GLY A 505 26.18 3.80 -17.09
N THR A 506 26.01 2.47 -17.25
CA THR A 506 25.96 1.49 -16.14
C THR A 506 27.29 0.83 -15.78
N THR A 507 28.41 1.21 -16.38
CA THR A 507 29.72 0.59 -16.12
C THR A 507 30.76 1.62 -15.69
N SER A 508 31.25 1.50 -14.46
CA SER A 508 32.29 2.30 -13.79
C SER A 508 33.71 2.14 -14.36
N SER A 509 33.87 1.96 -15.68
CA SER A 509 35.20 1.77 -16.29
C SER A 509 35.40 2.26 -17.72
N ASN A 510 34.41 2.88 -18.38
CA ASN A 510 34.50 3.06 -19.83
C ASN A 510 34.58 4.52 -20.25
N LEU A 511 35.77 4.89 -20.73
CA LEU A 511 35.89 5.89 -21.79
C LEU A 511 34.88 5.55 -22.91
N SER A 512 34.24 6.56 -23.48
CA SER A 512 33.36 6.44 -24.64
C SER A 512 34.07 5.67 -25.75
N PRO A 513 33.48 4.60 -26.30
CA PRO A 513 34.02 3.91 -27.47
C PRO A 513 34.12 4.82 -28.71
N GLN A 514 33.37 5.93 -28.72
CA GLN A 514 33.22 6.81 -29.89
C GLN A 514 34.26 7.94 -29.91
N ASN A 515 34.67 8.44 -28.75
CA ASN A 515 35.58 9.58 -28.66
C ASN A 515 36.59 9.55 -27.49
N GLY A 516 36.58 8.50 -26.67
CA GLY A 516 37.52 8.34 -25.56
C GLY A 516 37.25 9.19 -24.33
N GLN A 517 36.08 9.84 -24.18
CA GLN A 517 35.76 10.67 -23.00
C GLN A 517 35.14 9.85 -21.86
N ILE A 518 35.33 10.23 -20.61
CA ILE A 518 34.76 9.52 -19.45
C ILE A 518 33.22 9.61 -19.49
N TYR A 519 32.55 8.45 -19.50
CA TYR A 519 31.10 8.32 -19.32
C TYR A 519 30.78 7.75 -17.93
N GLY A 520 29.64 8.15 -17.37
CA GLY A 520 29.16 7.64 -16.09
C GLY A 520 30.09 7.91 -14.91
N LEU A 521 30.24 6.90 -14.03
CA LEU A 521 31.00 6.99 -12.79
C LEU A 521 32.51 6.83 -12.99
N PHE A 522 33.28 7.67 -12.31
CA PHE A 522 34.73 7.55 -12.18
C PHE A 522 35.22 8.08 -10.84
N THR A 523 36.44 7.71 -10.45
CA THR A 523 37.08 8.25 -9.25
C THR A 523 38.20 9.23 -9.60
N ALA A 524 38.38 10.25 -8.76
CA ALA A 524 39.40 11.27 -8.95
C ALA A 524 40.10 11.60 -7.64
N THR A 525 41.38 11.98 -7.72
CA THR A 525 42.12 12.54 -6.58
C THR A 525 41.91 14.05 -6.50
N ALA A 526 42.23 14.66 -5.36
CA ALA A 526 42.25 16.12 -5.21
C ALA A 526 43.11 16.81 -6.27
N SER A 527 44.29 16.25 -6.59
CA SER A 527 45.17 16.82 -7.63
C SER A 527 44.55 16.75 -9.02
N PHE A 528 43.77 15.71 -9.30
CA PHE A 528 43.04 15.58 -10.56
C PHE A 528 41.94 16.64 -10.65
N LEU A 529 41.19 16.86 -9.56
CA LEU A 529 40.17 17.90 -9.53
C LEU A 529 40.77 19.30 -9.79
N SER A 530 41.83 19.67 -9.07
CA SER A 530 42.50 20.97 -9.27
C SER A 530 43.07 21.17 -10.68
N ALA A 531 43.45 20.09 -11.36
CA ALA A 531 44.01 20.18 -12.70
C ALA A 531 42.94 20.34 -13.80
N ASN A 532 41.74 19.77 -13.60
CA ASN A 532 40.75 19.61 -14.67
C ASN A 532 39.46 20.41 -14.46
N PHE A 533 39.10 20.74 -13.22
CA PHE A 533 37.86 21.43 -12.91
C PHE A 533 38.15 22.87 -12.50
N SER A 534 37.37 23.79 -13.06
CA SER A 534 37.56 25.23 -12.90
C SER A 534 36.56 25.85 -11.95
N VAL A 535 35.36 25.26 -11.82
CA VAL A 535 34.27 25.79 -11.01
C VAL A 535 33.70 24.69 -10.12
N GLU A 536 33.40 25.03 -8.87
CA GLU A 536 32.57 24.24 -7.97
C GLU A 536 31.26 24.96 -7.69
N SER A 537 30.15 24.22 -7.69
CA SER A 537 28.84 24.65 -7.21
C SER A 537 28.53 23.88 -5.94
N ILE A 538 28.46 24.57 -4.80
CA ILE A 538 28.23 23.95 -3.48
C ILE A 538 26.91 24.45 -2.90
N GLY A 539 26.02 23.53 -2.58
CA GLY A 539 24.77 23.75 -1.84
C GLY A 539 24.84 23.20 -0.42
N THR A 540 24.16 23.88 0.50
CA THR A 540 24.00 23.40 1.89
C THR A 540 22.84 22.41 2.01
N ARG A 541 22.91 21.49 2.99
CA ARG A 541 21.82 20.57 3.30
C ARG A 541 20.79 21.18 4.25
#